data_AF-B2IUA7-F1
#
_entry.id   AF-B2IUA7-F1
#
_cell.length_a   1.000
_cell.length_b   1.000
_cell.length_c   1.000
_cell.angle_alpha   90.00
_cell.angle_beta   90.00
_cell.angle_gamma   90.00
#
_symmetry.space_group_name_H-M   'P 1'
#
loop_
_entity.id
_entity.type
_entity.pdbx_description
1 polymer ?
#
loop_
_entity_poly.entity_id
_entity_poly.type
_entity_poly.pdbx_seq_one_letter_code
_entity_poly.pdbx_strand_id
1 'polypeptide(L)'
;MKAIEVTGRIDSQGNLVLDEPIQGSTYPHQVRVIVLVPEPAEAEEVDPDDTPVEEIKASLRRVLQQAKAGQTRPLSELWDRIDAE
;
A
#
# COMPACT_ATOMS: atom_id res chain seq x y z
N MET A 1 26.79 9.17 -16.22
CA MET A 1 25.58 8.53 -16.78
C MET A 1 24.40 9.41 -16.43
N LYS A 2 23.49 9.69 -17.36
CA LYS A 2 22.29 10.51 -17.13
C LYS A 2 21.07 9.60 -17.32
N ALA A 3 20.17 9.57 -16.34
CA ALA A 3 18.91 8.86 -16.47
C ALA A 3 17.93 9.73 -17.27
N ILE A 4 17.22 9.11 -18.21
CA ILE A 4 16.14 9.74 -18.97
C ILE A 4 14.93 8.84 -18.79
N GLU A 5 13.84 9.41 -18.27
CA GLU A 5 12.57 8.72 -18.10
C GLU A 5 11.68 9.02 -19.31
N VAL A 6 11.21 7.96 -19.96
CA VAL A 6 10.30 8.03 -21.12
C VAL A 6 9.29 6.91 -20.97
N THR A 7 8.04 7.20 -21.29
CA THR A 7 6.97 6.20 -21.29
C THR A 7 7.11 5.29 -22.51
N GLY A 8 6.96 3.99 -22.27
CA GLY A 8 6.94 2.99 -23.30
C GLY A 8 6.09 1.81 -22.87
N ARG A 9 5.83 0.92 -23.82
CA ARG A 9 5.03 -0.29 -23.64
C ARG A 9 5.83 -1.49 -24.06
N ILE A 10 5.59 -2.62 -23.40
CA ILE A 10 6.10 -3.91 -23.83
C ILE A 10 5.08 -4.50 -24.81
N ASP A 11 5.50 -4.78 -26.04
CA ASP A 11 4.65 -5.40 -27.05
C ASP A 11 4.43 -6.90 -26.78
N SER A 12 3.60 -7.55 -27.62
CA SER A 12 3.29 -8.97 -27.49
C SER A 12 4.49 -9.90 -27.76
N GLN A 13 5.59 -9.37 -28.31
CA GLN A 13 6.82 -10.10 -28.57
C GLN A 13 7.89 -9.84 -27.49
N GLY A 14 7.58 -8.98 -26.51
CA GLY A 14 8.49 -8.62 -25.42
C GLY A 14 9.44 -7.46 -25.74
N ASN A 15 9.25 -6.73 -26.84
CA ASN A 15 10.06 -5.57 -27.16
C ASN A 15 9.56 -4.32 -26.43
N LEU A 16 10.50 -3.48 -25.97
CA LEU A 16 10.18 -2.15 -25.45
C LEU A 16 9.96 -1.18 -26.63
N VAL A 17 8.72 -0.75 -26.80
CA VAL A 17 8.33 0.29 -27.77
C VAL A 17 8.12 1.58 -27.01
N LEU A 18 8.92 2.61 -27.33
CA LEU A 18 8.77 3.93 -26.72
C LEU A 18 7.63 4.69 -27.41
N ASP A 19 6.82 5.39 -26.64
CA ASP A 19 5.77 6.25 -27.21
C ASP A 19 6.41 7.46 -27.93
N GLU A 20 7.57 7.90 -27.46
CA GLU A 20 8.35 9.02 -28.01
C GLU A 20 9.85 8.70 -28.07
N PRO A 21 10.59 9.28 -29.04
CA PRO A 21 12.04 9.09 -29.15
C PRO A 21 12.78 9.73 -27.97
N ILE A 22 13.88 9.10 -27.53
CA ILE A 22 14.74 9.64 -26.47
C ILE A 22 15.45 10.90 -26.96
N GLN A 23 14.96 12.07 -26.52
CA GLN A 23 15.56 13.35 -26.87
C GLN A 23 16.76 13.67 -25.97
N GLY A 24 17.80 14.29 -26.55
CA GLY A 24 18.94 14.81 -25.79
C GLY A 24 20.18 13.92 -25.75
N SER A 25 20.29 12.93 -26.63
CA SER A 25 21.56 12.21 -26.86
C SER A 25 22.11 12.50 -28.25
N THR A 26 23.37 12.94 -28.31
CA THR A 26 24.13 13.06 -29.56
C THR A 26 24.43 11.65 -30.07
N TYR A 27 24.03 11.34 -31.30
CA TYR A 27 24.16 10.00 -31.90
C TYR A 27 25.61 9.66 -32.31
N PRO A 28 26.01 8.36 -32.36
CA PRO A 28 25.42 7.15 -31.79
C PRO A 28 26.21 6.61 -30.57
N HIS A 29 25.51 6.26 -29.48
CA HIS A 29 26.10 5.66 -28.27
C HIS A 29 25.29 4.47 -27.75
N GLN A 30 25.98 3.50 -27.13
CA GLN A 30 25.35 2.38 -26.43
C GLN A 30 24.76 2.85 -25.09
N VAL A 31 23.54 2.41 -24.78
CA VAL A 31 22.82 2.78 -23.54
C VAL A 31 22.41 1.54 -22.75
N ARG A 32 22.20 1.71 -21.43
CA ARG A 32 21.60 0.71 -20.54
C ARG A 32 20.15 1.10 -20.27
N VAL A 33 19.23 0.14 -20.39
CA VAL A 33 17.80 0.36 -20.16
C VAL A 33 17.39 -0.32 -18.85
N ILE A 34 16.60 0.37 -18.03
CA ILE A 34 15.96 -0.17 -16.83
C ILE A 34 14.46 -0.06 -17.05
N VAL A 35 13.73 -1.17 -16.93
CA VAL A 35 12.27 -1.22 -17.10
C VAL A 35 11.64 -1.37 -15.72
N LEU A 36 10.78 -0.43 -15.35
CA LEU A 36 9.99 -0.51 -14.13
C LEU A 36 8.65 -1.14 -14.48
N VAL A 37 8.42 -2.37 -14.00
CA VAL A 37 7.13 -3.04 -14.11
C VAL A 37 6.42 -2.83 -12.77
N PRO A 38 5.19 -2.28 -12.75
CA PRO A 38 4.43 -2.21 -11.50
C PRO A 38 4.21 -3.64 -11.04
N GLU A 39 4.60 -3.95 -9.82
CA GLU A 39 4.18 -5.19 -9.19
C GLU A 39 2.65 -5.17 -9.18
N PRO A 40 1.97 -6.23 -9.69
CA PRO A 40 0.54 -6.36 -9.46
C PRO A 40 0.40 -6.26 -7.95
N ALA A 41 -0.37 -5.28 -7.46
CA ALA A 41 -0.59 -5.07 -6.03
C ALA A 41 -0.72 -6.45 -5.42
N GLU A 42 0.33 -6.88 -4.71
CA GLU A 42 0.40 -8.21 -4.14
C GLU A 42 -0.93 -8.34 -3.44
N ALA A 43 -1.74 -9.33 -3.84
CA ALA A 43 -3.02 -9.57 -3.18
C ALA A 43 -2.66 -9.61 -1.70
N GLU A 44 -3.04 -8.56 -0.97
CA GLU A 44 -2.41 -8.14 0.29
C GLU A 44 -2.02 -9.40 1.03
N GLU A 45 -0.72 -9.69 1.18
CA GLU A 45 -0.31 -10.89 1.92
C GLU A 45 -1.00 -10.77 3.28
N VAL A 46 -2.09 -11.53 3.45
CA VAL A 46 -2.93 -11.39 4.63
C VAL A 46 -2.09 -11.93 5.76
N ASP A 47 -1.49 -11.04 6.52
CA ASP A 47 -0.81 -11.40 7.75
C ASP A 47 -1.85 -12.15 8.60
N PRO A 48 -1.61 -13.41 9.00
CA PRO A 48 -2.55 -14.14 9.84
C PRO A 48 -2.84 -13.44 11.17
N ASP A 49 -1.97 -12.51 11.59
CA ASP A 49 -2.16 -11.67 12.78
C ASP A 49 -2.93 -10.36 12.47
N ASP A 50 -3.14 -9.99 11.20
CA ASP A 50 -3.90 -8.81 10.83
C ASP A 50 -5.40 -9.04 11.02
N THR A 51 -6.01 -8.19 11.84
CA THR A 51 -7.47 -8.18 12.01
C THR A 51 -8.12 -7.57 10.76
N PRO A 52 -9.08 -8.27 10.11
CA PRO A 52 -9.76 -7.77 8.93
C PRO A 52 -10.42 -6.41 9.19
N VAL A 53 -10.35 -5.53 8.18
CA VAL A 53 -10.92 -4.17 8.25
C VAL A 53 -12.42 -4.20 8.58
N GLU A 54 -13.14 -5.21 8.10
CA GLU A 54 -14.55 -5.47 8.36
C GLU A 54 -14.81 -5.68 9.86
N GLU A 55 -13.95 -6.44 10.52
CA GLU A 55 -14.05 -6.74 11.95
C GLU A 55 -13.76 -5.49 12.78
N ILE A 56 -12.72 -4.72 12.42
CA ILE A 56 -12.41 -3.44 13.06
C ILE A 56 -13.61 -2.48 12.93
N LYS A 57 -14.18 -2.34 11.73
CA LYS A 57 -15.37 -1.50 11.50
C LYS A 57 -16.56 -1.94 12.32
N ALA A 58 -16.81 -3.24 12.44
CA ALA A 58 -17.90 -3.78 13.25
C ALA A 58 -17.70 -3.49 14.74
N SER A 59 -16.48 -3.69 15.25
CA SER A 59 -16.09 -3.38 16.62
C SER A 59 -16.28 -1.90 16.95
N LEU A 60 -15.78 -0.99 16.10
CA LEU A 60 -15.93 0.45 16.29
C LEU A 60 -17.39 0.89 16.30
N ARG A 61 -18.23 0.35 15.42
CA ARG A 61 -19.68 0.63 15.41
C ARG A 61 -20.33 0.20 16.72
N ARG A 62 -19.97 -0.98 17.24
CA ARG A 62 -20.49 -1.48 18.52
C ARG A 62 -20.09 -0.58 19.68
N VAL A 63 -18.81 -0.22 19.78
CA VAL A 63 -18.30 0.67 20.84
C VAL A 63 -18.95 2.04 20.77
N LEU A 64 -19.16 2.59 19.57
CA LEU A 64 -19.86 3.85 19.39
C LEU A 64 -21.31 3.80 19.88
N GLN A 65 -22.04 2.70 19.63
CA GLN A 65 -23.39 2.52 20.14
C GLN A 65 -23.43 2.38 21.66
N GLN A 66 -22.48 1.64 22.24
CA GLN A 66 -22.34 1.51 23.70
C GLN A 66 -22.05 2.87 24.35
N ALA A 67 -21.17 3.66 23.74
CA ALA A 67 -20.88 5.02 24.20
C ALA A 67 -22.12 5.92 24.16
N LYS A 68 -22.88 5.89 23.06
CA LYS A 68 -24.16 6.62 22.94
C LYS A 68 -25.21 6.17 23.95
N ALA A 69 -25.22 4.89 24.30
CA ALA A 69 -26.12 4.33 25.31
C ALA A 69 -25.66 4.59 26.76
N GLY A 70 -24.55 5.32 26.96
CA GLY A 70 -23.98 5.57 28.29
C GLY A 70 -23.33 4.34 28.94
N GLN A 71 -23.12 3.25 28.18
CA GLN A 71 -22.44 2.04 28.63
C GLN A 71 -20.91 2.25 28.57
N THR A 72 -20.45 3.32 29.19
CA THR A 72 -19.03 3.69 29.31
C THR A 72 -18.58 3.54 30.75
N ARG A 73 -17.29 3.27 30.95
CA ARG A 73 -16.69 3.28 32.29
C ARG A 73 -15.74 4.46 32.42
N PRO A 74 -15.68 5.10 33.60
CA PRO A 74 -14.69 6.13 33.86
C PRO A 74 -13.29 5.51 33.86
N LEU A 75 -12.31 6.29 33.42
CA LEU A 75 -10.92 5.85 33.33
C LEU A 75 -10.35 5.41 34.69
N SER A 76 -10.82 6.00 35.79
CA SER A 76 -10.43 5.62 37.15
C SER A 76 -10.78 4.17 37.50
N GLU A 77 -11.92 3.66 37.01
CA GLU A 77 -12.38 2.27 37.25
C GLU A 77 -11.70 1.23 36.36
N LEU A 78 -10.90 1.67 35.38
CA LEU A 78 -10.19 0.75 34.49
C LEU A 78 -9.01 0.08 35.21
N TRP A 79 -8.38 0.79 36.16
CA TRP A 79 -7.23 0.33 36.92
C TRP A 79 -7.60 -0.70 38.00
N ASP A 80 -8.80 -0.61 38.56
CA ASP A 80 -9.31 -1.49 39.63
C ASP A 80 -9.43 -2.97 39.23
N ARG A 81 -9.29 -3.28 37.94
CA ARG A 81 -9.36 -4.65 37.39
C ARG A 81 -8.02 -5.18 36.89
N ILE A 82 -6.99 -4.32 36.90
CA ILE A 82 -5.63 -4.65 36.48
C ILE A 82 -4.78 -4.96 37.73
N ASP A 83 -5.38 -5.02 38.93
CA ASP A 83 -4.74 -5.61 40.09
C ASP A 83 -4.37 -7.07 39.76
N ALA A 84 -3.07 -7.25 39.54
CA ALA A 84 -2.44 -8.52 39.26
C ALA A 84 -2.38 -9.33 40.55
N GLU A 85 -3.14 -10.42 40.60
CA GLU A 85 -2.83 -11.58 41.45
C GLU A 85 -1.95 -12.56 40.67
#